data_AF-A0A834IU36-F1
#
_entry.id   AF-A0A834IU36-F1
#
_cell.length_a   1.000
_cell.length_b   1.000
_cell.length_c   1.000
_cell.angle_alpha   90.00
_cell.angle_beta   90.00
_cell.angle_gamma   90.00
#
_symmetry.space_group_name_H-M   'P 1'
#
loop_
_entity.id
_entity.type
_entity.pdbx_description
1 polymer ?
#
loop_
_entity_poly.entity_id
_entity_poly.type
_entity_poly.pdbx_seq_one_letter_code
_entity_poly.pdbx_strand_id
1 'polypeptide(L)'
;MDNAYRAIESMGGLETESDYPYEGEDETCRLNTNKTVVNLKGAVNISQDETDMAKWLVQNGPISIAINANAMQFYMGGISHPIKILCNPNNLDHGVLIVGYGVHTYKLFNKTLPYWIVKNSWGTSWGEQGYYRVYRGDGTCGLNQTPSSAIVA
;
A
#
# COMPACT_ATOMS: atom_id res chain seq x y z
N MET A 1 9.07 2.91 -0.23
CA MET A 1 8.94 3.32 -1.65
C MET A 1 9.88 4.44 -2.03
N ASP A 2 10.98 4.60 -1.30
CA ASP A 2 11.67 5.88 -1.20
C ASP A 2 12.47 6.22 -2.46
N ASN A 3 12.97 5.20 -3.15
CA ASN A 3 13.68 5.36 -4.42
C ASN A 3 12.78 5.99 -5.49
N ALA A 4 11.50 5.58 -5.56
CA ALA A 4 10.56 6.15 -6.52
C ALA A 4 10.28 7.63 -6.23
N TYR A 5 10.08 8.00 -4.96
CA TYR A 5 9.87 9.40 -4.58
C TYR A 5 11.07 10.29 -4.95
N ARG A 6 12.29 9.83 -4.66
CA ARG A 6 13.52 10.56 -5.01
C ARG A 6 13.71 10.66 -6.53
N ALA A 7 13.38 9.60 -7.26
CA ALA A 7 13.45 9.62 -8.71
C ALA A 7 12.50 10.68 -9.28
N ILE A 8 11.23 10.70 -8.86
CA ILE A 8 10.24 11.69 -9.32
C ILE A 8 10.70 13.13 -9.01
N GLU A 9 11.23 13.38 -7.81
CA GLU A 9 11.80 14.67 -7.44
C GLU A 9 12.96 15.08 -8.36
N SER A 10 13.90 14.17 -8.60
CA SER A 10 15.07 14.41 -9.46
C SER A 10 14.75 14.60 -10.94
N MET A 11 13.69 13.94 -11.43
CA MET A 11 13.27 13.95 -12.83
C MET A 11 12.41 15.17 -13.19
N GLY A 12 11.98 15.96 -12.20
CA GLY A 12 11.12 17.12 -12.44
C GLY A 12 9.64 16.75 -12.68
N GLY A 13 9.20 15.64 -12.07
CA GLY A 13 7.79 15.27 -11.99
C GLY A 13 7.42 13.93 -12.59
N LEU A 14 6.11 13.66 -12.61
CA LEU A 14 5.50 12.43 -13.11
C LEU A 14 4.39 12.77 -14.12
N GLU A 15 4.36 12.03 -15.23
CA GLU A 15 3.31 12.11 -16.25
C GLU A 15 2.04 11.36 -15.82
N THR A 16 0.96 11.54 -16.59
CA THR A 16 -0.27 10.75 -16.42
C THR A 16 -0.11 9.36 -17.04
N GLU A 17 -0.92 8.40 -16.58
CA GLU A 17 -1.00 7.06 -17.20
C GLU A 17 -1.36 7.13 -18.70
N SER A 18 -2.15 8.11 -19.13
CA SER A 18 -2.48 8.28 -20.55
C SER A 18 -1.32 8.79 -21.39
N ASP A 19 -0.39 9.55 -20.80
CA ASP A 19 0.78 10.09 -21.49
C ASP A 19 1.97 9.11 -21.46
N TYR A 20 2.07 8.31 -20.39
CA TYR A 20 3.08 7.27 -20.20
C TYR A 20 2.40 5.99 -19.69
N PRO A 21 1.83 5.16 -20.59
CA PRO A 21 1.10 3.96 -20.22
C PRO A 21 2.00 2.85 -19.68
N TYR A 22 1.46 2.02 -18.80
CA TYR A 22 2.13 0.82 -18.30
C TYR A 22 2.24 -0.27 -19.37
N GLU A 23 3.47 -0.70 -19.65
CA GLU A 23 3.76 -1.72 -20.69
C GLU A 23 4.14 -3.09 -20.10
N GLY A 24 4.36 -3.18 -18.78
CA GLY A 24 4.67 -4.45 -18.12
C GLY A 24 6.10 -4.95 -18.27
N GLU A 25 6.99 -4.13 -18.84
CA GLU A 25 8.41 -4.44 -19.00
C GLU A 25 9.28 -3.19 -18.82
N ASP A 26 10.58 -3.40 -18.55
CA ASP A 26 11.54 -2.32 -18.45
C ASP A 26 11.95 -1.84 -19.85
N GLU A 27 11.90 -0.53 -20.04
CA GLU A 27 12.23 0.12 -21.31
C GLU A 27 13.19 1.30 -21.12
N THR A 28 13.63 1.89 -22.24
CA THR A 28 14.33 3.18 -22.18
C THR A 28 13.41 4.28 -21.68
N CYS A 29 13.88 5.13 -20.77
CA CYS A 29 13.11 6.26 -20.25
C CYS A 29 12.67 7.21 -21.38
N ARG A 30 11.35 7.45 -21.49
CA ARG A 30 10.72 8.36 -22.48
C ARG A 30 10.11 9.60 -21.84
N LEU A 31 10.49 9.92 -20.60
CA LEU A 31 9.93 11.04 -19.84
C LEU A 31 10.01 12.36 -20.63
N ASN A 32 8.87 13.02 -20.75
CA ASN A 32 8.73 14.35 -21.26
C ASN A 32 8.33 15.29 -20.13
N THR A 33 9.29 16.09 -19.65
CA THR A 33 9.07 17.03 -18.54
C THR A 33 8.00 18.09 -18.82
N ASN A 34 7.64 18.35 -20.09
CA ASN A 34 6.55 19.26 -20.42
C ASN A 34 5.15 18.66 -20.21
N LYS A 35 5.06 17.35 -19.99
CA LYS A 35 3.81 16.61 -19.74
C LYS A 35 3.63 16.20 -18.28
N THR A 36 4.58 16.53 -17.40
CA THR A 36 4.47 16.18 -15.99
C THR A 36 3.33 16.96 -15.34
N VAL A 37 2.53 16.27 -14.54
CA VAL A 37 1.35 16.83 -13.86
C VAL A 37 1.48 16.83 -12.34
N VAL A 38 2.43 16.07 -11.80
CA VAL A 38 2.70 15.98 -10.36
C VAL A 38 4.19 16.16 -10.13
N ASN A 39 4.53 16.99 -9.13
CA ASN A 39 5.89 17.18 -8.64
C ASN A 39 5.94 16.84 -7.15
N LEU A 40 7.10 16.38 -6.68
CA LEU A 40 7.32 16.10 -5.26
C LEU A 40 8.29 17.11 -4.66
N LYS A 41 8.05 17.50 -3.40
CA LYS A 41 8.98 18.26 -2.55
C LYS A 41 9.77 17.35 -1.60
N GLY A 42 9.47 16.05 -1.61
CA GLY A 42 10.10 15.05 -0.78
C GLY A 42 9.14 13.93 -0.41
N ALA A 43 9.48 13.22 0.65
CA ALA A 43 8.69 12.13 1.21
C ALA A 43 8.82 12.10 2.74
N VAL A 44 7.85 11.45 3.38
CA VAL A 44 7.79 11.29 4.82
C VAL A 44 7.63 9.82 5.18
N ASN A 45 8.44 9.39 6.15
CA ASN A 45 8.24 8.10 6.81
C ASN A 45 7.22 8.29 7.91
N ILE A 46 6.20 7.44 7.92
CA ILE A 46 5.12 7.47 8.89
C ILE A 46 5.51 6.57 10.07
N SER A 47 4.88 6.80 11.22
CA SER A 47 5.07 5.95 12.40
C SER A 47 4.79 4.48 12.07
N GLN A 48 5.56 3.58 12.68
CA GLN A 48 5.29 2.14 12.65
C GLN A 48 4.17 1.74 13.63
N ASP A 49 3.71 2.65 14.48
CA ASP A 49 2.54 2.43 15.32
C ASP A 49 1.26 2.51 14.47
N GLU A 50 0.48 1.43 14.44
CA GLU A 50 -0.71 1.33 13.59
C GLU A 50 -1.84 2.30 14.01
N THR A 51 -1.85 2.78 15.26
CA THR A 51 -2.79 3.83 15.69
C THR A 51 -2.40 5.18 15.09
N ASP A 52 -1.11 5.50 15.07
CA ASP A 52 -0.60 6.70 14.44
C ASP A 52 -0.69 6.64 12.91
N MET A 53 -0.51 5.47 12.30
CA MET A 53 -0.83 5.25 10.88
C MET A 53 -2.31 5.56 10.60
N ALA A 54 -3.23 5.17 11.48
CA ALA A 54 -4.66 5.44 11.30
C ALA A 54 -4.96 6.94 11.39
N LYS A 55 -4.34 7.65 12.35
CA LYS A 55 -4.44 9.11 12.45
C LYS A 55 -3.89 9.78 11.19
N TRP A 56 -2.73 9.35 10.70
CA TRP A 56 -2.12 9.87 9.49
C TRP A 56 -3.05 9.70 8.29
N LEU A 57 -3.60 8.50 8.10
CA LEU A 57 -4.49 8.18 6.98
C LEU A 57 -5.70 9.11 6.92
N VAL A 58 -6.32 9.40 8.07
CA VAL A 58 -7.48 10.31 8.15
C VAL A 58 -7.08 11.75 7.83
N GLN A 59 -5.89 12.17 8.22
CA GLN A 59 -5.44 13.56 8.07
C GLN A 59 -4.83 13.86 6.70
N ASN A 60 -4.12 12.90 6.12
CA ASN A 60 -3.23 13.12 4.97
C ASN A 60 -3.55 12.20 3.78
N GLY A 61 -4.40 11.18 3.95
CA GLY A 61 -4.74 10.25 2.90
C GLY A 61 -3.85 9.00 2.83
N PRO A 62 -3.89 8.27 1.70
CA PRO A 62 -3.35 6.92 1.58
C PRO A 62 -1.88 6.74 1.97
N ILE A 63 -1.53 5.55 2.47
CA ILE A 63 -0.19 5.22 2.95
C ILE A 63 0.41 4.11 2.10
N SER A 64 1.57 4.34 1.51
CA SER A 64 2.32 3.30 0.84
C SER A 64 3.03 2.42 1.87
N ILE A 65 2.94 1.10 1.70
CA ILE A 65 3.56 0.12 2.58
C ILE A 65 4.22 -1.00 1.77
N ALA A 66 5.18 -1.68 2.38
CA ALA A 66 5.55 -3.03 1.96
C ALA A 66 4.91 -4.07 2.89
N ILE A 67 4.60 -5.24 2.35
CA ILE A 67 3.96 -6.35 3.05
C ILE A 67 4.59 -7.67 2.59
N ASN A 68 4.59 -8.70 3.44
CA ASN A 68 4.80 -10.08 2.98
C ASN A 68 3.51 -10.59 2.31
N ALA A 69 3.57 -10.91 1.02
CA ALA A 69 2.40 -11.28 0.22
C ALA A 69 2.19 -12.80 0.09
N ASN A 70 2.95 -13.64 0.81
CA ASN A 70 2.84 -15.09 0.70
C ASN A 70 1.41 -15.60 1.01
N ALA A 71 0.72 -14.97 1.97
CA ALA A 71 -0.67 -15.28 2.30
C ALA A 71 -1.72 -14.64 1.36
N MET A 72 -1.30 -13.77 0.43
CA MET A 72 -2.21 -13.03 -0.46
C MET A 72 -2.58 -13.81 -1.73
N GLN A 73 -1.75 -14.75 -2.19
CA GLN A 73 -1.91 -15.42 -3.48
C GLN A 73 -3.33 -15.97 -3.74
N PHE A 74 -3.94 -16.59 -2.72
CA PHE A 74 -5.26 -17.23 -2.80
C PHE A 74 -6.35 -16.48 -2.03
N TYR A 75 -6.11 -15.21 -1.69
CA TYR A 75 -7.09 -14.41 -0.97
C TYR A 75 -8.32 -14.12 -1.84
N MET A 76 -9.50 -14.46 -1.31
CA MET A 76 -10.79 -14.23 -1.96
C MET A 76 -11.72 -13.32 -1.15
N GLY A 77 -11.43 -13.07 0.13
CA GLY A 77 -12.24 -12.19 0.97
C GLY A 77 -12.12 -12.45 2.48
N GLY A 78 -12.70 -11.55 3.26
CA GLY A 78 -12.68 -11.57 4.73
C GLY A 78 -11.45 -10.87 5.32
N ILE A 79 -11.39 -10.78 6.66
CA ILE A 79 -10.23 -10.18 7.34
C ILE A 79 -9.15 -11.26 7.48
N SER A 80 -8.10 -11.11 6.70
CA SER A 80 -6.94 -11.99 6.72
C SER A 80 -6.08 -11.77 7.96
N HIS A 81 -5.80 -12.84 8.69
CA HIS A 81 -4.91 -12.85 9.86
C HIS A 81 -4.07 -14.14 9.85
N PRO A 82 -3.12 -14.27 8.90
CA PRO A 82 -2.29 -15.46 8.80
C PRO A 82 -1.32 -15.53 9.99
N ILE A 83 -0.98 -16.74 10.40
CA ILE A 83 0.09 -16.93 11.40
C ILE A 83 1.43 -16.45 10.84
N LYS A 84 2.33 -15.97 11.72
CA LYS A 84 3.61 -15.36 11.33
C LYS A 84 4.49 -16.25 10.44
N ILE A 85 4.39 -17.58 10.54
CA ILE A 85 5.11 -18.51 9.67
C ILE A 85 4.66 -18.39 8.21
N LEU A 86 3.37 -18.14 7.95
CA LEU A 86 2.84 -17.98 6.60
C LEU A 86 3.02 -16.56 6.06
N CYS A 87 3.34 -15.61 6.94
CA CYS A 87 3.46 -14.20 6.60
C CYS A 87 4.49 -13.51 7.49
N ASN A 88 5.77 -13.87 7.29
CA ASN A 88 6.84 -13.41 8.18
C ASN A 88 7.00 -11.88 8.05
N PRO A 89 6.81 -11.11 9.14
CA PRO A 89 6.85 -9.66 9.07
C PRO A 89 8.21 -9.11 8.60
N ASN A 90 9.29 -9.87 8.75
CA ASN A 90 10.64 -9.43 8.36
C ASN A 90 10.99 -9.75 6.90
N ASN A 91 10.14 -10.49 6.18
CA ASN A 91 10.37 -10.88 4.79
C ASN A 91 9.39 -10.14 3.88
N LEU A 92 9.48 -8.81 3.85
CA LEU A 92 8.63 -7.99 2.97
C LEU A 92 9.04 -8.22 1.51
N ASP A 93 8.05 -8.43 0.64
CA ASP A 93 8.29 -8.77 -0.77
C ASP A 93 7.34 -8.07 -1.75
N HIS A 94 6.32 -7.34 -1.26
CA HIS A 94 5.30 -6.74 -2.11
C HIS A 94 4.93 -5.31 -1.69
N GLY A 95 4.72 -4.44 -2.67
CA GLY A 95 4.35 -3.04 -2.49
C GLY A 95 2.86 -2.79 -2.69
N VAL A 96 2.18 -2.20 -1.69
CA VAL A 96 0.73 -1.95 -1.73
C VAL A 96 0.35 -0.62 -1.05
N LEU A 97 -0.94 -0.30 -1.05
CA LEU A 97 -1.44 0.99 -0.55
C LEU A 97 -2.57 0.80 0.47
N ILE A 98 -2.40 1.29 1.70
CA ILE A 98 -3.49 1.42 2.66
C ILE A 98 -4.36 2.61 2.27
N VAL A 99 -5.67 2.38 2.15
CA VAL A 99 -6.65 3.43 1.75
C VAL A 99 -7.78 3.61 2.76
N GLY A 100 -7.88 2.74 3.76
CA GLY A 100 -8.94 2.81 4.76
C GLY A 100 -8.70 1.83 5.91
N TYR A 101 -9.51 1.91 6.95
CA TYR A 101 -9.60 0.90 8.00
C TYR A 101 -11.03 0.77 8.50
N GLY A 102 -11.29 -0.31 9.22
CA GLY A 102 -12.57 -0.52 9.86
C GLY A 102 -12.50 -1.50 11.00
N VAL A 103 -13.69 -1.88 11.46
CA VAL A 103 -13.91 -2.94 12.44
C VAL A 103 -15.10 -3.77 11.95
N HIS A 104 -14.96 -5.09 11.94
CA HIS A 104 -16.03 -6.00 11.56
C HIS A 104 -16.35 -6.97 12.69
N THR A 105 -17.64 -7.21 12.95
CA THR A 105 -18.10 -8.16 13.96
C THR A 105 -18.64 -9.42 13.28
N TYR A 106 -17.91 -10.52 13.42
CA TYR A 106 -18.35 -11.85 12.98
C TYR A 106 -19.24 -12.47 14.05
N LYS A 107 -20.56 -12.28 13.90
CA LYS A 107 -21.58 -12.77 14.85
C LYS A 107 -21.50 -14.28 15.09
N LEU A 108 -21.25 -15.07 14.05
CA LEU A 108 -21.17 -16.53 14.14
C LEU A 108 -20.05 -17.01 15.08
N PHE A 109 -18.95 -16.26 15.15
CA PHE A 109 -17.77 -16.61 15.95
C PHE A 109 -17.62 -15.72 17.20
N ASN A 110 -18.60 -14.86 17.47
CA ASN A 110 -18.56 -13.83 18.51
C ASN A 110 -17.21 -13.06 18.54
N LYS A 111 -16.70 -12.69 17.36
CA LYS A 111 -15.37 -12.09 17.20
C LYS A 111 -15.45 -10.74 16.51
N THR A 112 -14.86 -9.72 17.12
CA THR A 112 -14.72 -8.37 16.55
C THR A 112 -13.28 -8.16 16.11
N LEU A 113 -13.08 -7.86 14.83
CA LEU A 113 -11.76 -7.73 14.23
C LEU A 113 -11.57 -6.33 13.60
N PRO A 114 -10.60 -5.54 14.08
CA PRO A 114 -10.11 -4.37 13.34
C PRO A 114 -9.34 -4.82 12.08
N TYR A 115 -9.43 -4.01 11.02
CA TYR A 115 -8.73 -4.29 9.77
C TYR A 115 -8.27 -3.03 9.05
N TRP A 116 -7.25 -3.17 8.21
CA TRP A 116 -6.89 -2.23 7.13
C TRP A 116 -7.59 -2.63 5.84
N ILE A 117 -7.89 -1.65 5.00
CA ILE A 117 -8.29 -1.80 3.61
C ILE A 117 -7.07 -1.45 2.76
N VAL A 118 -6.54 -2.46 2.07
CA VAL A 118 -5.34 -2.34 1.24
C VAL A 118 -5.73 -2.48 -0.22
N LYS A 119 -5.42 -1.48 -1.04
CA LYS A 119 -5.54 -1.54 -2.50
C LYS A 119 -4.34 -2.30 -3.06
N ASN A 120 -4.60 -3.36 -3.81
CA ASN A 120 -3.57 -4.15 -4.50
C ASN A 120 -3.49 -3.75 -5.99
N SER A 121 -2.50 -4.28 -6.71
CA SER A 121 -2.22 -4.02 -8.12
C SER A 121 -2.39 -5.24 -9.03
N TRP A 122 -3.04 -6.31 -8.56
CA TRP A 122 -3.26 -7.56 -9.33
C TRP A 122 -4.61 -7.62 -10.06
N GLY A 123 -5.17 -6.46 -10.38
CA GLY A 123 -6.47 -6.33 -11.05
C GLY A 123 -7.68 -6.54 -10.13
N THR A 124 -8.85 -6.21 -10.67
CA THR A 124 -10.13 -6.22 -9.92
C THR A 124 -10.72 -7.62 -9.72
N SER A 125 -10.26 -8.61 -10.48
CA SER A 125 -10.69 -10.01 -10.33
C SER A 125 -10.08 -10.70 -9.10
N TRP A 126 -9.02 -10.13 -8.53
CA TRP A 126 -8.35 -10.66 -7.35
C TRP A 126 -8.95 -10.09 -6.06
N GLY A 127 -9.07 -10.92 -5.02
CA GLY A 127 -9.54 -10.49 -3.69
C GLY A 127 -10.92 -9.84 -3.72
N GLU A 128 -11.10 -8.80 -2.91
CA GLU A 128 -12.36 -8.07 -2.81
C GLU A 128 -12.36 -6.90 -3.81
N GLN A 129 -12.57 -7.19 -5.09
CA GLN A 129 -12.53 -6.20 -6.17
C GLN A 129 -11.16 -5.48 -6.29
N GLY A 130 -10.07 -6.23 -6.11
CA GLY A 130 -8.70 -5.70 -6.08
C GLY A 130 -8.23 -5.24 -4.70
N TYR A 131 -9.06 -5.39 -3.67
CA TYR A 131 -8.72 -5.00 -2.29
C TYR A 131 -8.46 -6.21 -1.39
N TYR A 132 -7.68 -5.94 -0.35
CA TYR A 132 -7.30 -6.88 0.69
C TYR A 132 -7.67 -6.31 2.05
N ARG A 133 -8.49 -7.03 2.81
CA ARG A 133 -8.73 -6.72 4.22
C ARG A 133 -7.81 -7.57 5.08
N VAL A 134 -6.93 -6.90 5.84
CA VAL A 134 -5.94 -7.53 6.70
C VAL A 134 -6.10 -7.05 8.13
N TYR A 135 -5.85 -7.92 9.10
CA TYR A 135 -5.94 -7.57 10.51
C TYR A 135 -5.04 -6.38 10.86
N ARG A 136 -5.55 -5.49 11.71
CA ARG A 136 -4.90 -4.26 12.15
C ARG A 136 -4.64 -4.30 13.66
N GLY A 137 -3.41 -4.05 14.08
CA GLY A 137 -3.06 -3.85 15.49
C GLY A 137 -1.93 -4.74 16.03
N ASP A 138 -1.32 -5.59 15.20
CA ASP A 138 -0.17 -6.43 15.59
C ASP A 138 0.96 -6.49 14.55
N GLY A 139 0.93 -5.60 13.56
CA GLY A 139 1.88 -5.59 12.44
C GLY A 139 1.76 -6.83 11.54
N THR A 140 0.54 -7.35 11.36
CA THR A 140 0.28 -8.53 10.50
C THR A 140 1.03 -8.40 9.17
N CYS A 141 1.79 -9.43 8.80
CA CYS A 141 2.59 -9.49 7.58
C CYS A 141 3.64 -8.36 7.42
N GLY A 142 3.99 -7.66 8.51
CA GLY A 142 4.98 -6.58 8.50
C GLY A 142 4.49 -5.28 7.86
N LEU A 143 3.18 -5.12 7.65
CA LEU A 143 2.58 -3.97 6.94
C LEU A 143 2.93 -2.60 7.53
N ASN A 144 3.37 -2.56 8.80
CA ASN A 144 3.68 -1.35 9.53
C ASN A 144 5.19 -1.05 9.57
N GLN A 145 6.05 -1.86 8.95
CA GLN A 145 7.51 -1.67 9.06
C GLN A 145 8.03 -0.49 8.23
N THR A 146 7.47 -0.27 7.04
CA THR A 146 7.96 0.75 6.09
C THR A 146 6.87 1.67 5.54
N PRO A 147 5.95 2.21 6.37
CA PRO A 147 4.90 3.11 5.91
C PRO A 147 5.50 4.46 5.49
N SER A 148 5.17 4.92 4.29
CA SER A 148 5.60 6.23 3.80
C SER A 148 4.61 6.87 2.85
N SER A 149 4.74 8.19 2.68
CA SER A 149 3.96 8.98 1.73
C SER A 149 4.85 10.01 1.04
N ALA A 150 4.53 10.33 -0.21
CA ALA A 150 5.11 11.46 -0.89
C ALA A 150 4.54 12.79 -0.32
N ILE A 151 5.32 13.86 -0.45
CA ILE A 151 4.88 15.25 -0.20
C ILE A 151 4.79 15.93 -1.56
N VAL A 152 3.57 16.17 -2.03
CA VAL A 152 3.30 16.79 -3.34
C VAL A 152 3.59 18.30 -3.28
N ALA A 153 4.12 18.84 -4.38
CA ALA A 153 4.52 20.24 -4.52
C ALA A 153 3.37 21.20 -4.77
#